data_AF-A0A1W5D4I0-F1
#
_entry.id   AF-A0A1W5D4I0-F1
#
_cell.length_a   1.000
_cell.length_b   1.000
_cell.length_c   1.000
_cell.angle_alpha   90.00
_cell.angle_beta   90.00
_cell.angle_gamma   90.00
#
_symmetry.space_group_name_H-M   'P 1'
#
loop_
_entity.id
_entity.type
_entity.pdbx_description
1 polymer ?
#
loop_
_entity_poly.entity_id
_entity_poly.type
_entity_poly.pdbx_seq_one_letter_code
_entity_poly.pdbx_strand_id
1 'polypeptide(L)'
;MRRLRTSQTLQAAKKPDHVDLTSSLPEPTMLSESLASALLDSVIFMHDTAFKHSMNSYWAQQEREVIPACVVRPRNVQQLCTAVTVLKRDVAIGAGTKWMDVSKVLDKKGLAVIGGRNSAVGVGGLTLGGGLSFFSPRFGLVCSNILSYELVLASGFVTTASASTNPDLWRALKGGSNNFGIVTRFTARSFPSTKIWSGFLYMPASQAAKVLAAFHEFVNRADSSDPSTTYDNHAVSMSRAWSGRLSCSRSYRTGYARAMRIR
;
A
#
# COMPACT_ATOMS: atom_id res chain seq x y z
N MET A 1 -2.19 11.41 -70.71
CA MET A 1 -3.20 12.17 -69.93
C MET A 1 -3.77 11.22 -68.88
N ARG A 2 -3.79 11.42 -67.55
CA ARG A 2 -3.67 12.58 -66.66
C ARG A 2 -2.96 12.13 -65.36
N ARG A 3 -2.00 12.91 -64.86
CA ARG A 3 -1.53 12.84 -63.46
C ARG A 3 -2.59 13.48 -62.56
N LEU A 4 -3.13 12.75 -61.59
CA LEU A 4 -3.90 13.34 -60.49
C LEU A 4 -2.90 13.80 -59.41
N ARG A 5 -2.61 15.10 -59.37
CA ARG A 5 -1.99 15.76 -58.22
C ARG A 5 -3.10 16.06 -57.21
N THR A 6 -3.24 15.23 -56.19
CA THR A 6 -3.93 15.65 -54.95
C THR A 6 -2.90 16.32 -54.06
N SER A 7 -2.85 17.65 -54.12
CA SER A 7 -2.17 18.47 -53.13
C SER A 7 -2.99 18.47 -51.84
N GLN A 8 -2.91 17.39 -51.06
CA GLN A 8 -3.27 17.48 -49.65
C GLN A 8 -2.06 18.10 -48.94
N THR A 9 -2.16 19.41 -48.67
CA THR A 9 -1.38 20.04 -47.61
C THR A 9 -1.63 19.25 -46.33
N LEU A 10 -0.65 18.45 -45.91
CA LEU A 10 -0.57 17.92 -44.55
C LEU A 10 -0.61 19.12 -43.61
N GLN A 11 -1.80 19.42 -43.05
CA GLN A 11 -1.87 20.33 -41.92
C GLN A 11 -1.07 19.67 -40.81
N ALA A 12 0.03 20.32 -40.42
CA ALA A 12 0.77 19.94 -39.23
C ALA A 12 -0.24 19.88 -38.08
N ALA A 13 -0.35 18.73 -37.43
CA ALA A 13 -1.26 18.54 -36.32
C ALA A 13 -1.03 19.65 -35.30
N LYS A 14 -2.05 20.50 -35.10
CA LYS A 14 -1.96 21.63 -34.19
C LYS A 14 -2.02 21.08 -32.77
N LYS A 15 -1.05 21.48 -31.94
CA LYS A 15 -1.02 21.10 -30.53
C LYS A 15 -2.33 21.56 -29.85
N PRO A 16 -3.09 20.69 -29.18
CA PRO A 16 -4.32 21.07 -28.48
C PRO A 16 -4.05 22.15 -27.43
N ASP A 17 -5.04 22.97 -27.10
CA ASP A 17 -4.90 24.14 -26.23
C ASP A 17 -4.49 23.81 -24.78
N HIS A 18 -4.09 24.85 -24.04
CA HIS A 18 -3.46 24.75 -22.72
C HIS A 18 -4.42 24.32 -21.60
N VAL A 19 -3.94 23.48 -20.68
CA VAL A 19 -4.65 23.17 -19.43
C VAL A 19 -4.43 24.32 -18.45
N ASP A 20 -5.51 24.96 -18.00
CA ASP A 20 -5.46 26.04 -17.01
C ASP A 20 -5.23 25.45 -15.60
N LEU A 21 -4.03 25.68 -15.05
CA LEU A 21 -3.53 25.09 -13.79
C LEU A 21 -3.99 25.85 -12.53
N THR A 22 -5.11 26.59 -12.59
CA THR A 22 -5.55 27.48 -11.49
C THR A 22 -6.49 26.86 -10.46
N SER A 23 -6.88 25.58 -10.60
CA SER A 23 -7.75 24.89 -9.63
C SER A 23 -6.99 23.85 -8.79
N SER A 24 -6.84 24.15 -7.49
CA SER A 24 -6.32 23.30 -6.41
C SER A 24 -4.96 22.66 -6.64
N LEU A 25 -3.91 23.34 -6.17
CA LEU A 25 -2.54 22.82 -6.10
C LEU A 25 -2.49 21.64 -5.11
N PRO A 26 -2.13 20.40 -5.51
CA PRO A 26 -1.81 19.36 -4.55
C PRO A 26 -0.63 19.77 -3.68
N GLU A 27 -0.77 19.64 -2.35
CA GLU A 27 0.33 19.91 -1.41
C GLU A 27 1.56 19.04 -1.75
N PRO A 28 2.79 19.57 -1.57
CA PRO A 28 4.00 18.79 -1.75
C PRO A 28 3.95 17.57 -0.84
N THR A 29 3.91 16.39 -1.47
CA THR A 29 3.97 15.14 -0.72
C THR A 29 5.38 14.94 -0.16
N MET A 30 5.51 14.33 1.02
CA MET A 30 6.79 13.92 1.63
C MET A 30 7.78 13.26 0.63
N LEU A 31 7.25 12.60 -0.40
CA LEU A 31 8.04 11.97 -1.44
C LEU A 31 8.66 12.99 -2.42
N SER A 32 7.94 14.05 -2.80
CA SER A 32 8.48 15.12 -3.65
C SER A 32 9.61 15.90 -2.95
N GLU A 33 9.49 16.08 -1.63
CA GLU A 33 10.56 16.66 -0.80
C GLU A 33 11.76 15.72 -0.66
N SER A 34 11.52 14.43 -0.46
CA SER A 34 12.59 13.41 -0.42
C SER A 34 13.34 13.33 -1.76
N LEU A 35 12.63 13.47 -2.87
CA LEU A 35 13.23 13.56 -4.20
C LEU A 35 14.07 14.83 -4.35
N ALA A 36 13.56 15.99 -3.94
CA ALA A 36 14.31 17.24 -4.01
C ALA A 36 15.57 17.23 -3.12
N SER A 37 15.49 16.64 -1.93
CA SER A 37 16.65 16.46 -1.05
C SER A 37 17.69 15.50 -1.64
N ALA A 38 17.27 14.47 -2.38
CA ALA A 38 18.18 13.52 -3.01
C ALA A 38 18.73 14.03 -4.36
N LEU A 39 18.03 14.96 -5.01
CA LEU A 39 18.28 15.42 -6.38
C LEU A 39 18.07 16.94 -6.48
N LEU A 40 19.01 17.71 -5.91
CA LEU A 40 18.92 19.16 -5.76
C LEU A 40 18.42 19.92 -7.01
N ASP A 41 19.06 19.70 -8.18
CA ASP A 41 18.79 20.51 -9.40
C ASP A 41 17.97 19.78 -10.47
N SER A 42 17.36 18.65 -10.10
CA SER A 42 16.66 17.77 -11.04
C SER A 42 15.17 17.63 -10.75
N VAL A 43 14.64 18.33 -9.74
CA VAL A 43 13.21 18.28 -9.40
C VAL A 43 12.56 19.63 -9.64
N ILE A 44 11.52 19.65 -10.47
CA ILE A 44 10.75 20.86 -10.81
C ILE A 44 9.38 20.73 -10.15
N PHE A 45 9.05 21.68 -9.28
CA PHE A 45 7.76 21.74 -8.59
C PHE A 45 6.75 22.56 -9.38
N MET A 46 5.47 22.35 -9.11
CA MET A 46 4.36 23.03 -9.80
C MET A 46 4.37 24.56 -9.70
N HIS A 47 4.98 25.13 -8.65
CA HIS A 47 5.12 26.58 -8.49
C HIS A 47 6.21 27.19 -9.39
N ASP A 48 7.10 26.37 -9.96
CA ASP A 48 8.13 26.83 -10.87
C ASP A 48 7.54 27.06 -12.27
N THR A 49 7.91 28.18 -12.88
CA THR A 49 7.63 28.47 -14.29
C THR A 49 8.12 27.36 -15.23
N ALA A 50 9.21 26.67 -14.89
CA ALA A 50 9.74 25.53 -15.64
C ALA A 50 8.77 24.34 -15.68
N PHE A 51 7.86 24.21 -14.70
CA PHE A 51 6.85 23.14 -14.69
C PHE A 51 5.85 23.31 -15.82
N LYS A 52 5.35 24.52 -16.02
CA LYS A 52 4.43 24.85 -17.12
C LYS A 52 5.09 24.57 -18.47
N HIS A 53 6.36 24.93 -18.62
CA HIS A 53 7.12 24.60 -19.83
C HIS A 53 7.27 23.10 -20.04
N SER A 54 7.50 22.32 -18.98
CA SER A 54 7.60 20.87 -19.07
C SER A 54 6.26 20.22 -19.42
N MET A 55 5.16 20.59 -18.76
CA MET A 55 3.82 20.08 -19.07
C MET A 55 3.40 20.43 -20.51
N ASN A 56 3.68 21.67 -20.93
CA ASN A 56 3.44 22.10 -22.30
C ASN A 56 4.46 21.55 -23.30
N SER A 57 5.43 20.72 -22.92
CA SER A 57 6.33 20.06 -23.87
C SER A 57 5.70 18.79 -24.46
N TYR A 58 4.83 18.11 -23.70
CA TYR A 58 4.19 16.86 -24.15
C TYR A 58 3.26 17.08 -25.34
N TRP A 59 3.34 16.18 -26.32
CA TRP A 59 2.50 16.19 -27.51
C TRP A 59 1.14 15.56 -27.25
N ALA A 60 1.13 14.41 -26.59
CA ALA A 60 -0.09 13.69 -26.21
C ALA A 60 -0.90 14.50 -25.19
N GLN A 61 -2.22 14.53 -25.38
CA GLN A 61 -3.13 15.22 -24.45
C GLN A 61 -3.25 14.46 -23.12
N GLN A 62 -3.21 13.12 -23.17
CA GLN A 62 -3.25 12.25 -22.00
C GLN A 62 -2.16 12.59 -20.98
N GLU A 63 -0.94 12.87 -21.45
CA GLU A 63 0.20 13.26 -20.61
C GLU A 63 0.07 14.69 -20.06
N ARG A 64 -0.76 15.54 -20.66
CA ARG A 64 -1.01 16.92 -20.20
C ARG A 64 -2.15 17.02 -19.19
N GLU A 65 -3.07 16.06 -19.22
CA GLU A 65 -4.17 15.94 -18.25
C GLU A 65 -3.70 15.38 -16.91
N VAL A 66 -2.60 14.62 -16.90
CA VAL A 66 -1.95 14.17 -15.66
C VAL A 66 -1.17 15.34 -15.06
N ILE A 67 -1.59 15.82 -13.89
CA ILE A 67 -0.88 16.87 -13.15
C ILE A 67 -0.03 16.20 -12.06
N PRO A 68 1.29 15.98 -12.28
CA PRO A 68 2.15 15.37 -11.27
C PRO A 68 2.46 16.35 -10.14
N ALA A 69 2.76 15.83 -8.94
CA ALA A 69 3.21 16.66 -7.81
C ALA A 69 4.56 17.36 -8.09
N CYS A 70 5.44 16.73 -8.86
CA CYS A 70 6.70 17.30 -9.34
C CYS A 70 7.18 16.57 -10.60
N VAL A 71 7.97 17.24 -11.43
CA VAL A 71 8.65 16.66 -12.60
C VAL A 71 10.12 16.41 -12.26
N VAL A 72 10.60 15.18 -12.45
CA VAL A 72 12.01 14.82 -12.24
C VAL A 72 12.73 14.77 -13.58
N ARG A 73 13.75 15.62 -13.77
CA ARG A 73 14.64 15.68 -14.94
C ARG A 73 16.07 15.29 -14.56
N PRO A 74 16.40 13.98 -14.50
CA PRO A 74 17.76 13.54 -14.21
C PRO A 74 18.69 13.90 -15.38
N ARG A 75 19.90 14.39 -15.07
CA ARG A 75 20.92 14.77 -16.06
C ARG A 75 21.92 13.64 -16.36
N ASN A 76 21.96 12.63 -15.52
CA ASN A 76 22.84 11.47 -15.67
C ASN A 76 22.19 10.19 -15.13
N VAL A 77 22.78 9.05 -15.47
CA VAL A 77 22.29 7.73 -15.05
C VAL A 77 22.27 7.58 -13.53
N GLN A 78 23.23 8.16 -12.81
CA GLN A 78 23.30 8.09 -11.35
C GLN A 78 22.11 8.80 -10.68
N GLN A 79 21.73 9.98 -11.17
CA GLN A 79 20.56 10.73 -10.73
C GLN A 79 19.28 9.98 -11.06
N LEU A 80 19.20 9.34 -12.23
CA LEU A 80 18.07 8.48 -12.57
C LEU A 80 17.97 7.28 -11.62
N CYS A 81 19.07 6.58 -11.33
CA CYS A 81 19.09 5.47 -10.39
C CYS A 81 18.69 5.91 -8.97
N THR A 82 19.12 7.10 -8.55
CA THR A 82 18.75 7.69 -7.26
C THR A 82 17.26 8.03 -7.24
N ALA A 83 16.73 8.66 -8.30
CA ALA A 83 15.31 8.95 -8.44
C ALA A 83 14.47 7.67 -8.33
N VAL A 84 14.84 6.62 -9.08
CA VAL A 84 14.14 5.33 -9.07
C VAL A 84 14.24 4.66 -7.69
N THR A 85 15.38 4.77 -7.00
CA THR A 85 15.54 4.25 -5.64
C THR A 85 14.65 4.97 -4.63
N VAL A 86 14.54 6.30 -4.73
CA VAL A 86 13.65 7.11 -3.86
C VAL A 86 12.17 6.84 -4.18
N LEU A 87 11.85 6.60 -5.46
CA LEU A 87 10.51 6.24 -5.91
C LEU A 87 10.15 4.80 -5.53
N LYS A 88 11.14 3.90 -5.45
CA LYS A 88 10.95 2.53 -4.96
C LYS A 88 10.63 2.57 -3.47
N ARG A 89 9.37 2.28 -3.18
CA ARG A 89 8.87 2.12 -1.81
C ARG A 89 8.92 0.65 -1.40
N ASP A 90 10.13 0.13 -1.31
CA ASP A 90 10.40 -1.18 -0.73
C ASP A 90 11.36 -1.06 0.45
N VAL A 91 11.23 -1.98 1.40
CA VAL A 91 12.11 -2.06 2.57
C VAL A 91 12.49 -3.50 2.82
N ALA A 92 13.77 -3.72 3.10
CA ALA A 92 14.29 -5.00 3.52
C ALA A 92 14.17 -5.13 5.04
N ILE A 93 13.56 -6.22 5.50
CA ILE A 93 13.32 -6.50 6.91
C ILE A 93 13.89 -7.88 7.24
N GLY A 94 14.74 -7.95 8.26
CA GLY A 94 15.28 -9.22 8.74
C GLY A 94 14.20 -10.05 9.44
N ALA A 95 14.16 -11.35 9.19
CA ALA A 95 13.09 -12.22 9.69
C ALA A 95 13.05 -12.38 11.22
N GLY A 96 14.21 -12.25 11.87
CA GLY A 96 14.37 -12.33 13.33
C GLY A 96 14.06 -11.04 14.09
N THR A 97 13.61 -9.98 13.41
CA THR A 97 13.31 -8.69 14.05
C THR A 97 11.93 -8.67 14.70
N LYS A 98 11.71 -7.73 15.63
CA LYS A 98 10.38 -7.43 16.19
C LYS A 98 9.76 -6.24 15.48
N TRP A 99 8.43 -6.20 15.42
CA TRP A 99 7.71 -5.09 14.77
C TRP A 99 8.01 -3.73 15.40
N MET A 100 8.28 -3.68 16.71
CA MET A 100 8.72 -2.44 17.38
C MET A 100 9.96 -1.82 16.72
N ASP A 101 10.95 -2.63 16.39
CA ASP A 101 12.24 -2.14 15.89
C ASP A 101 12.10 -1.69 14.43
N VAL A 102 11.29 -2.41 13.65
CA VAL A 102 10.92 -2.02 12.29
C VAL A 102 10.21 -0.66 12.29
N SER A 103 9.14 -0.50 13.10
CA SER A 103 8.41 0.76 13.18
C SER A 103 9.30 1.92 13.62
N LYS A 104 10.14 1.74 14.66
CA LYS A 104 11.08 2.78 15.12
C LYS A 104 12.01 3.31 14.02
N VAL A 105 12.46 2.45 13.12
CA VAL A 105 13.35 2.84 12.02
C VAL A 105 12.56 3.54 10.91
N LEU A 106 11.38 3.02 10.58
CA LEU A 106 10.55 3.55 9.49
C LEU A 106 9.88 4.88 9.86
N ASP A 107 9.47 5.06 11.12
CA ASP A 107 8.88 6.30 11.61
C ASP A 107 9.84 7.49 11.43
N LYS A 108 11.13 7.29 11.70
CA LYS A 108 12.18 8.31 11.46
C LYS A 108 12.32 8.69 9.99
N LYS A 109 11.87 7.84 9.08
CA LYS A 109 11.91 8.04 7.63
C LYS A 109 10.54 8.49 7.08
N GLY A 110 9.54 8.69 7.94
CA GLY A 110 8.17 9.01 7.49
C GLY A 110 7.54 7.89 6.66
N LEU A 111 7.96 6.64 6.88
CA LEU A 111 7.47 5.47 6.17
C LEU A 111 6.77 4.50 7.13
N ALA A 112 5.87 3.70 6.59
CA ALA A 112 5.26 2.57 7.26
C ALA A 112 5.20 1.37 6.33
N VAL A 113 5.06 0.19 6.93
CA VAL A 113 4.75 -1.07 6.26
C VAL A 113 3.55 -1.71 6.93
N ILE A 114 2.90 -2.63 6.22
CA ILE A 114 1.85 -3.47 6.80
C ILE A 114 2.54 -4.42 7.77
N GLY A 115 2.42 -4.13 9.06
CA GLY A 115 3.12 -4.84 10.13
C GLY A 115 2.20 -5.29 11.27
N GLY A 116 2.79 -5.89 12.30
CA GLY A 116 2.05 -6.42 13.44
C GLY A 116 1.45 -5.34 14.35
N ARG A 117 0.26 -5.65 14.89
CA ARG A 117 -0.48 -4.77 15.81
C ARG A 117 0.09 -4.73 17.23
N ASN A 118 0.87 -5.74 17.59
CA ASN A 118 1.56 -5.82 18.87
C ASN A 118 3.07 -5.71 18.59
N SER A 119 3.69 -4.72 19.21
CA SER A 119 5.09 -4.34 18.99
C SER A 119 6.08 -5.46 19.34
N ALA A 120 5.73 -6.34 20.28
CA ALA A 120 6.58 -7.44 20.71
C ALA A 120 6.59 -8.66 19.75
N VAL A 121 5.67 -8.70 18.79
CA VAL A 121 5.53 -9.82 17.86
C VAL A 121 6.70 -9.84 16.86
N GLY A 122 7.23 -11.03 16.59
CA GLY A 122 8.28 -11.24 15.60
C GLY A 122 7.77 -11.08 14.16
N VAL A 123 8.61 -10.53 13.29
CA VAL A 123 8.30 -10.29 11.87
C VAL A 123 8.04 -11.60 11.14
N GLY A 124 8.91 -12.59 11.29
CA GLY A 124 8.85 -13.85 10.52
C GLY A 124 7.51 -14.58 10.66
N GLY A 125 7.16 -14.95 11.89
CA GLY A 125 5.94 -15.75 12.14
C GLY A 125 4.65 -15.03 11.74
N LEU A 126 4.54 -13.73 12.03
CA LEU A 126 3.35 -12.96 11.66
C LEU A 126 3.23 -12.78 10.14
N THR A 127 4.35 -12.53 9.45
CA THR A 127 4.37 -12.32 8.00
C THR A 127 4.05 -13.62 7.26
N LEU A 128 4.63 -14.74 7.67
CA LEU A 128 4.42 -16.04 7.01
C LEU A 128 3.07 -16.69 7.33
N GLY A 129 2.46 -16.33 8.47
CA GLY A 129 1.12 -16.77 8.85
C GLY A 129 -0.02 -15.93 8.27
N GLY A 130 0.28 -14.96 7.40
CA GLY A 130 -0.71 -14.03 6.82
C GLY A 130 -0.62 -12.64 7.44
N GLY A 131 -0.90 -12.55 8.74
CA GLY A 131 -0.68 -11.36 9.55
C GLY A 131 -1.72 -10.25 9.38
N LEU A 132 -2.34 -9.87 10.51
CA LEU A 132 -3.28 -8.74 10.59
C LEU A 132 -2.57 -7.48 11.09
N SER A 133 -2.83 -6.37 10.41
CA SER A 133 -2.29 -5.04 10.69
C SER A 133 -3.40 -4.05 11.05
N PHE A 134 -3.02 -2.90 11.62
CA PHE A 134 -3.90 -1.73 11.69
C PHE A 134 -4.28 -1.26 10.28
N PHE A 135 -3.36 -1.40 9.33
CA PHE A 135 -3.54 -0.96 7.95
C PHE A 135 -4.24 -1.99 7.05
N SER A 136 -4.69 -3.12 7.61
CA SER A 136 -5.26 -4.20 6.81
C SER A 136 -6.55 -3.87 6.07
N PRO A 137 -7.48 -3.03 6.59
CA PRO A 137 -8.63 -2.61 5.81
C PRO A 137 -8.26 -1.91 4.49
N ARG A 138 -7.12 -1.21 4.44
CA ARG A 138 -6.68 -0.45 3.25
C ARG A 138 -5.75 -1.24 2.33
N PHE A 139 -4.85 -2.03 2.89
CA PHE A 139 -3.78 -2.68 2.11
C PHE A 139 -3.81 -4.22 2.20
N GLY A 140 -4.77 -4.80 2.91
CA GLY A 140 -4.89 -6.24 3.09
C GLY A 140 -3.94 -6.82 4.14
N LEU A 141 -3.64 -8.11 4.00
CA LEU A 141 -2.80 -8.83 4.95
C LEU A 141 -1.31 -8.45 4.80
N VAL A 142 -0.54 -8.68 5.86
CA VAL A 142 0.91 -8.42 5.88
C VAL A 142 1.61 -9.22 4.78
N CYS A 143 1.28 -10.50 4.64
CA CYS A 143 1.86 -11.38 3.63
C CYS A 143 1.57 -10.93 2.18
N SER A 144 0.41 -10.31 1.94
CA SER A 144 0.02 -9.80 0.62
C SER A 144 0.93 -8.68 0.15
N ASN A 145 1.54 -7.94 1.08
CA ASN A 145 2.40 -6.78 0.81
C ASN A 145 3.89 -7.13 0.70
N ILE A 146 4.26 -8.41 0.78
CA ILE A 146 5.63 -8.86 0.55
C ILE A 146 5.89 -9.06 -0.95
N LEU A 147 6.92 -8.37 -1.44
CA LEU A 147 7.39 -8.37 -2.83
C LEU A 147 8.32 -9.55 -3.09
N SER A 148 9.22 -9.86 -2.15
CA SER A 148 10.10 -11.02 -2.23
C SER A 148 10.53 -11.56 -0.86
N TYR A 149 10.91 -12.83 -0.85
CA TYR A 149 11.50 -13.53 0.28
C TYR A 149 12.89 -14.04 -0.10
N GLU A 150 13.85 -13.87 0.78
CA GLU A 150 15.10 -14.63 0.76
C GLU A 150 14.99 -15.74 1.79
N LEU A 151 15.28 -16.98 1.39
CA LEU A 151 15.13 -18.13 2.27
C LEU A 151 16.13 -19.23 1.97
N VAL A 152 16.43 -20.00 3.02
CA VAL A 152 17.21 -21.23 2.94
C VAL A 152 16.25 -22.40 2.83
N LEU A 153 16.38 -23.17 1.75
CA LEU A 153 15.60 -24.39 1.53
C LEU A 153 16.12 -25.54 2.40
N ALA A 154 15.35 -26.62 2.51
CA ALA A 154 15.77 -27.84 3.20
C ALA A 154 17.05 -28.47 2.61
N SER A 155 17.35 -28.20 1.34
CA SER A 155 18.59 -28.60 0.67
C SER A 155 19.82 -27.80 1.11
N GLY A 156 19.66 -26.75 1.92
CA GLY A 156 20.74 -25.86 2.36
C GLY A 156 21.05 -24.72 1.38
N PHE A 157 20.45 -24.70 0.20
CA PHE A 157 20.64 -23.62 -0.77
C PHE A 157 19.82 -22.39 -0.42
N VAL A 158 20.43 -21.21 -0.58
CA VAL A 158 19.76 -19.91 -0.51
C VAL A 158 19.03 -19.66 -1.83
N THR A 159 17.76 -19.31 -1.75
CA THR A 159 16.96 -18.93 -2.91
C THR A 159 16.17 -17.65 -2.65
N THR A 160 15.68 -17.04 -3.72
CA THR A 160 14.76 -15.91 -3.68
C THR A 160 13.41 -16.33 -4.25
N ALA A 161 12.33 -16.00 -3.55
CA ALA A 161 10.97 -16.19 -4.00
C ALA A 161 10.29 -14.83 -4.21
N SER A 162 9.85 -14.53 -5.42
CA SER A 162 9.18 -13.30 -5.84
C SER A 162 8.12 -13.62 -6.90
N ALA A 163 7.40 -12.61 -7.39
CA ALA A 163 6.46 -12.79 -8.49
C ALA A 163 7.11 -13.29 -9.79
N SER A 164 8.40 -13.06 -9.99
CA SER A 164 9.15 -13.46 -11.19
C SER A 164 10.07 -14.67 -10.98
N THR A 165 10.40 -15.01 -9.74
CA THR A 165 11.40 -16.03 -9.40
C THR A 165 10.82 -16.96 -8.35
N ASN A 166 10.66 -18.26 -8.63
CA ASN A 166 9.94 -19.21 -7.77
C ASN A 166 8.53 -18.70 -7.34
N PRO A 167 7.64 -18.38 -8.30
CA PRO A 167 6.34 -17.74 -8.01
C PRO A 167 5.34 -18.64 -7.28
N ASP A 168 5.49 -19.95 -7.38
CA ASP A 168 4.80 -20.95 -6.57
C ASP A 168 5.20 -20.87 -5.09
N LEU A 169 6.50 -20.86 -4.81
CA LEU A 169 7.05 -20.70 -3.45
C LEU A 169 6.66 -19.33 -2.86
N TRP A 170 6.72 -18.27 -3.67
CA TRP A 170 6.31 -16.92 -3.24
C TRP A 170 4.83 -16.87 -2.83
N ARG A 171 3.94 -17.58 -3.53
CA ARG A 171 2.53 -17.71 -3.15
C ARG A 171 2.36 -18.58 -1.90
N ALA A 172 3.06 -19.72 -1.84
CA ALA A 172 2.98 -20.65 -0.71
C ALA A 172 3.40 -19.99 0.62
N LEU A 173 4.43 -19.13 0.60
CA LEU A 173 4.89 -18.40 1.79
C LEU A 173 3.90 -17.32 2.29
N LYS A 174 2.86 -16.97 1.53
CA LYS A 174 1.83 -15.99 1.92
C LYS A 174 0.73 -16.60 2.80
N GLY A 175 1.11 -17.36 3.82
CA GLY A 175 0.19 -18.10 4.71
C GLY A 175 0.68 -19.51 5.05
N GLY A 176 1.70 -19.99 4.35
CA GLY A 176 2.30 -21.30 4.55
C GLY A 176 3.22 -21.44 5.76
N SER A 177 3.36 -20.41 6.59
CA SER A 177 4.21 -20.45 7.79
C SER A 177 5.66 -20.86 7.44
N ASN A 178 6.33 -21.62 8.30
CA ASN A 178 7.71 -22.09 8.19
C ASN A 178 7.86 -23.44 7.45
N ASN A 179 6.87 -23.88 6.68
CA ASN A 179 6.88 -25.21 6.05
C ASN A 179 7.88 -25.35 4.89
N PHE A 180 8.24 -24.25 4.23
CA PHE A 180 8.96 -24.29 2.94
C PHE A 180 10.42 -23.85 3.03
N GLY A 181 10.92 -23.57 4.24
CA GLY A 181 12.29 -23.14 4.48
C GLY A 181 12.39 -22.06 5.55
N ILE A 182 13.62 -21.64 5.82
CA ILE A 182 13.92 -20.58 6.80
C ILE A 182 14.06 -19.27 6.04
N VAL A 183 13.06 -18.40 6.17
CA VAL A 183 13.14 -17.04 5.60
C VAL A 183 14.10 -16.21 6.43
N THR A 184 15.08 -15.58 5.78
CA THR A 184 16.09 -14.71 6.38
C THR A 184 15.75 -13.24 6.21
N ARG A 185 15.16 -12.87 5.06
CA ARG A 185 14.84 -11.49 4.71
C ARG A 185 13.52 -11.39 3.95
N PHE A 186 12.74 -10.37 4.31
CA PHE A 186 11.51 -9.97 3.65
C PHE A 186 11.73 -8.64 2.93
N THR A 187 11.32 -8.55 1.67
CA THR A 187 11.21 -7.27 0.95
C THR A 187 9.75 -6.84 0.94
N ALA A 188 9.38 -5.88 1.77
CA ALA A 188 8.01 -5.42 1.92
C ALA A 188 7.77 -4.10 1.18
N ARG A 189 6.56 -3.92 0.65
CA ARG A 189 6.12 -2.61 0.16
C ARG A 189 5.96 -1.64 1.33
N SER A 190 6.54 -0.45 1.22
CA SER A 190 6.34 0.65 2.15
C SER A 190 5.40 1.72 1.58
N PHE A 191 4.87 2.55 2.46
CA PHE A 191 4.04 3.71 2.11
C PHE A 191 4.33 4.87 3.07
N PRO A 192 4.04 6.12 2.66
CA PRO A 192 4.21 7.28 3.54
C PRO A 192 3.36 7.12 4.82
N SER A 193 4.00 7.29 5.97
CA SER A 193 3.33 7.31 7.28
C SER A 193 2.95 8.74 7.64
N THR A 194 1.71 8.94 8.06
CA THR A 194 1.19 10.24 8.54
C THR A 194 0.83 10.13 10.01
N LYS A 195 0.55 11.25 10.68
CA LYS A 195 0.03 11.22 12.05
C LYS A 195 -1.36 10.61 12.03
N ILE A 196 -1.57 9.56 12.84
CA ILE A 196 -2.84 8.82 12.93
C ILE A 196 -3.51 9.16 14.25
N TRP A 197 -4.83 9.40 14.22
CA TRP A 197 -5.62 9.53 15.43
C TRP A 197 -5.91 8.15 16.04
N SER A 198 -5.68 7.99 17.33
CA SER A 198 -5.90 6.71 18.02
C SER A 198 -6.43 6.93 19.43
N GLY A 199 -7.20 5.97 19.94
CA GLY A 199 -7.78 6.03 21.28
C GLY A 199 -8.38 4.70 21.71
N PHE A 200 -8.74 4.63 22.99
CA PHE A 200 -9.45 3.49 23.57
C PHE A 200 -10.80 3.94 24.10
N LEU A 201 -11.85 3.15 23.83
CA LEU A 201 -13.17 3.34 24.40
C LEU A 201 -13.48 2.17 25.35
N TYR A 202 -13.75 2.49 26.61
CA TYR A 202 -14.14 1.52 27.63
C TYR A 202 -15.61 1.72 27.98
N MET A 203 -16.38 0.63 28.00
CA MET A 203 -17.81 0.66 28.32
C MET A 203 -18.15 -0.45 29.32
N PRO A 204 -19.16 -0.25 30.19
CA PRO A 204 -19.61 -1.28 31.12
C PRO A 204 -20.12 -2.53 30.40
N ALA A 205 -19.87 -3.70 30.98
CA ALA A 205 -20.32 -4.98 30.42
C ALA A 205 -21.84 -5.06 30.22
N SER A 206 -22.63 -4.31 31.02
CA SER A 206 -24.08 -4.21 30.86
C SER A 206 -24.51 -3.62 29.51
N GLN A 207 -23.63 -2.91 28.81
CA GLN A 207 -23.90 -2.34 27.49
C GLN A 207 -23.41 -3.24 26.34
N ALA A 208 -22.82 -4.41 26.62
CA ALA A 208 -22.18 -5.24 25.61
C ALA A 208 -23.07 -5.55 24.40
N ALA A 209 -24.35 -5.88 24.62
CA ALA A 209 -25.29 -6.15 23.53
C ALA A 209 -25.49 -4.94 22.60
N LYS A 210 -25.63 -3.72 23.17
CA LYS A 210 -25.78 -2.48 22.40
C LYS A 210 -24.51 -2.16 21.61
N VAL A 211 -23.35 -2.33 22.25
CA VAL A 211 -22.03 -2.07 21.64
C VAL A 211 -21.76 -3.03 20.50
N LEU A 212 -22.04 -4.33 20.67
CA LEU A 212 -21.87 -5.33 19.62
C LEU A 212 -22.81 -5.08 18.45
N ALA A 213 -24.07 -4.71 18.71
CA ALA A 213 -25.02 -4.34 17.66
C ALA A 213 -24.54 -3.11 16.86
N ALA A 214 -24.12 -2.05 17.56
CA ALA A 214 -23.59 -0.83 16.93
C ALA A 214 -22.31 -1.11 16.14
N PHE A 215 -21.40 -1.96 16.66
CA PHE A 215 -20.18 -2.35 15.97
C PHE A 215 -20.48 -3.17 14.70
N HIS A 216 -21.42 -4.12 14.76
CA HIS A 216 -21.84 -4.90 13.61
C HIS A 216 -22.48 -4.02 12.53
N GLU A 217 -23.36 -3.09 12.90
CA GLU A 217 -23.96 -2.12 11.98
C GLU A 217 -22.90 -1.20 11.35
N PHE A 218 -21.92 -0.75 12.13
CA PHE A 218 -20.80 0.04 11.63
C PHE A 218 -19.97 -0.72 10.60
N VAL A 219 -19.57 -1.97 10.89
CA VAL A 219 -18.79 -2.80 9.95
C VAL A 219 -19.57 -3.08 8.65
N ASN A 220 -20.87 -3.36 8.74
CA ASN A 220 -21.68 -3.60 7.54
C ASN A 220 -21.81 -2.36 6.64
N ARG A 221 -21.79 -1.16 7.20
CA ARG A 221 -21.75 0.08 6.40
C ARG A 221 -20.42 0.27 5.68
N ALA A 222 -19.32 -0.22 6.24
CA ALA A 222 -18.00 -0.15 5.62
C ALA A 222 -17.82 -1.16 4.47
N ASP A 223 -18.71 -2.14 4.31
CA ASP A 223 -18.69 -3.13 3.21
C ASP A 223 -19.48 -2.66 1.97
N SER A 224 -19.85 -1.37 1.89
CA SER A 224 -20.48 -0.82 0.69
C SER A 224 -19.50 -0.79 -0.47
N SER A 225 -19.94 -1.19 -1.67
CA SER A 225 -19.19 -1.26 -2.93
C SER A 225 -18.63 0.08 -3.46
N ASP A 226 -18.67 1.14 -2.65
CA ASP A 226 -18.12 2.46 -2.94
C ASP A 226 -16.97 2.77 -1.96
N PRO A 227 -15.71 2.61 -2.38
CA PRO A 227 -14.52 2.88 -1.56
C PRO A 227 -14.37 4.35 -1.14
N SER A 228 -15.10 5.28 -1.76
CA SER A 228 -14.89 6.73 -1.62
C SER A 228 -15.78 7.39 -0.58
N THR A 229 -16.88 6.75 -0.14
CA THR A 229 -17.90 7.37 0.71
C THR A 229 -17.94 6.87 2.15
N THR A 230 -17.27 5.76 2.50
CA THR A 230 -17.37 5.14 3.85
C THR A 230 -16.04 4.82 4.54
N TYR A 231 -14.89 4.91 3.85
CA TYR A 231 -13.58 4.74 4.47
C TYR A 231 -12.92 6.10 4.73
N ASP A 232 -12.85 6.49 6.00
CA ASP A 232 -11.90 7.51 6.40
C ASP A 232 -10.49 6.92 6.24
N ASN A 233 -9.72 7.46 5.28
CA ASN A 233 -8.34 7.07 4.97
C ASN A 233 -7.38 7.20 6.16
N HIS A 234 -7.81 7.85 7.24
CA HIS A 234 -7.08 8.09 8.48
C HIS A 234 -7.65 7.36 9.70
N ALA A 235 -8.82 6.71 9.58
CA ALA A 235 -9.44 5.99 10.69
C ALA A 235 -9.19 4.49 10.60
N VAL A 236 -8.61 3.93 11.65
CA VAL A 236 -8.55 2.49 11.88
C VAL A 236 -9.28 2.20 13.19
N SER A 237 -10.49 1.65 13.11
CA SER A 237 -11.18 1.17 14.29
C SER A 237 -10.72 -0.24 14.64
N MET A 238 -10.30 -0.46 15.88
CA MET A 238 -9.98 -1.80 16.36
C MET A 238 -10.66 -2.06 17.69
N SER A 239 -11.59 -3.02 17.71
CA SER A 239 -12.12 -3.54 18.96
C SER A 239 -11.15 -4.60 19.50
N ARG A 240 -10.61 -4.36 20.69
CA ARG A 240 -10.01 -5.41 21.52
C ARG A 240 -11.11 -5.96 22.42
N ALA A 241 -11.73 -7.06 22.04
CA ALA A 241 -12.50 -7.87 22.97
C ALA A 241 -11.51 -8.72 23.79
N TRP A 242 -11.19 -8.28 25.00
CA TRP A 242 -10.48 -9.15 25.95
C TRP A 242 -11.50 -10.12 26.53
N SER A 243 -11.53 -11.36 26.01
CA SER A 243 -12.29 -12.44 26.64
C SER A 243 -11.51 -12.96 27.85
N GLY A 244 -11.64 -12.26 28.97
CA GLY A 244 -11.32 -12.83 30.28
C GLY A 244 -12.26 -14.02 30.54
N ARG A 245 -11.70 -15.24 30.47
CA ARG A 245 -12.24 -16.54 30.91
C ARG A 245 -13.77 -16.68 31.00
N LEU A 246 -14.32 -17.47 30.09
CA LEU A 246 -15.33 -18.47 30.44
C LEU A 246 -14.90 -19.79 29.80
N SER A 247 -14.32 -20.64 30.64
CA SER A 247 -14.20 -22.07 30.38
C SER A 247 -15.62 -22.63 30.28
N CYS A 248 -16.01 -23.09 29.10
CA CYS A 248 -16.99 -24.17 29.00
C CYS A 248 -16.68 -24.97 27.73
N SER A 249 -15.99 -26.08 27.95
CA SER A 249 -15.91 -27.19 27.03
C SER A 249 -17.31 -27.74 26.75
N ARG A 250 -17.73 -27.79 25.48
CA ARG A 250 -18.45 -28.97 24.97
C ARG A 250 -18.45 -29.02 23.45
N SER A 251 -18.34 -30.26 23.02
CA SER A 251 -17.99 -30.73 21.69
C SER A 251 -19.23 -31.08 20.86
N TYR A 252 -18.99 -31.16 19.55
CA TYR A 252 -19.67 -31.98 18.53
C TYR A 252 -20.95 -31.51 17.79
N ARG A 253 -20.79 -31.59 16.46
CA ARG A 253 -21.63 -32.24 15.41
C ARG A 253 -22.73 -31.44 14.68
N THR A 254 -22.43 -31.21 13.40
CA THR A 254 -23.20 -31.55 12.17
C THR A 254 -24.72 -31.41 12.16
N GLY A 255 -25.25 -30.74 11.14
CA GLY A 255 -26.61 -30.99 10.65
C GLY A 255 -27.16 -29.91 9.71
N TYR A 256 -27.19 -30.20 8.41
CA TYR A 256 -28.08 -29.58 7.43
C TYR A 256 -29.55 -29.68 7.87
N ALA A 257 -30.36 -28.63 7.71
CA ALA A 257 -31.72 -28.69 7.15
C ALA A 257 -32.41 -27.32 7.10
N ARG A 258 -33.10 -27.09 5.96
CA ARG A 258 -34.09 -26.05 5.65
C ARG A 258 -35.18 -25.92 6.73
N ALA A 259 -35.74 -24.73 6.91
CA ALA A 259 -37.06 -24.35 6.35
C ALA A 259 -37.66 -23.10 7.01
N MET A 260 -38.51 -22.45 6.21
CA MET A 260 -39.69 -21.65 6.58
C MET A 260 -39.56 -20.11 6.58
N ARG A 261 -39.84 -19.61 5.37
CA ARG A 261 -40.43 -18.31 5.03
C ARG A 261 -41.79 -18.15 5.74
N ILE A 262 -42.06 -16.97 6.29
CA ILE A 262 -43.41 -16.45 6.50
C ILE A 262 -43.54 -15.18 5.65
N ARG A 263 -43.85 -15.39 4.37
CA ARG A 263 -45.11 -15.00 3.70
C ARG A 263 -45.24 -15.89 2.47
#